data_AF-A0A2N3U9Z8-F1
#
_entry.id   AF-A0A2N3U9Z8-F1
#
_cell.length_a   1.000
_cell.length_b   1.000
_cell.length_c   1.000
_cell.angle_alpha   90.00
_cell.angle_beta   90.00
_cell.angle_gamma   90.00
#
_symmetry.space_group_name_H-M   'P 1'
#
loop_
_entity.id
_entity.type
_entity.pdbx_description
1 polymer ?
#
loop_
_entity_poly.entity_id
_entity_poly.type
_entity_poly.pdbx_seq_one_letter_code
_entity_poly.pdbx_strand_id
1 'polypeptide(L)'
;MKLVKLSLTSMLAVTMLFTSCQTTRPTTSGTGDTSTTTGNRTDTSTTGQEKTGMNKTTKGGIIGAGSGAVVGGIIGNRMGNTAAGAIIGAAVGGATGAVIGRRMDKQAEELQKSMENANVERVGEGIRVNFDSGILFAVNSAELSATAKKDIAKLAETLKKYDGTNIIIEGHTDNTGSRELNQGLSERRAQSVANYARTLGVEASRMQAKGYAFDQPIADNTTAEGRQQNRRVEVIIVANEELKKAAESGELK
;
A
#
# COMPACT_ATOMS: atom_id res chain seq x y z
N MET A 1 45.50 31.71 4.66
CA MET A 1 46.68 31.10 4.01
C MET A 1 46.97 29.76 4.69
N LYS A 2 47.46 28.76 3.93
CA LYS A 2 47.67 27.32 4.26
C LYS A 2 46.40 26.46 4.09
N LEU A 3 46.07 25.92 2.91
CA LEU A 3 46.78 25.08 1.92
C LEU A 3 46.97 23.60 2.35
N VAL A 4 46.27 22.72 1.60
CA VAL A 4 46.64 21.38 1.04
C VAL A 4 46.57 20.11 1.89
N LYS A 5 45.76 19.14 1.41
CA LYS A 5 46.11 17.79 0.85
C LYS A 5 44.77 17.02 0.71
N LEU A 6 44.18 16.72 -0.46
CA LEU A 6 44.58 15.99 -1.68
C LEU A 6 45.25 14.62 -1.44
N SER A 7 44.45 13.56 -1.59
CA SER A 7 44.81 12.16 -1.90
C SER A 7 43.47 11.45 -2.19
N LEU A 8 43.03 11.17 -3.42
CA LEU A 8 43.52 10.31 -4.51
C LEU A 8 43.48 8.80 -4.18
N THR A 9 42.88 8.03 -5.12
CA THR A 9 42.72 6.55 -5.21
C THR A 9 41.53 5.99 -4.43
N SER A 10 40.68 5.10 -4.96
CA SER A 10 40.95 3.98 -5.85
C SER A 10 39.75 3.67 -6.75
N MET A 11 40.07 3.28 -7.98
CA MET A 11 39.23 2.92 -9.10
C MET A 11 39.02 1.40 -9.04
N LEU A 12 37.80 0.93 -8.80
CA LEU A 12 37.47 -0.51 -8.82
C LEU A 12 36.76 -0.84 -10.13
N ALA A 13 37.49 -1.52 -11.01
CA ALA A 13 37.00 -2.06 -12.27
C ALA A 13 36.05 -3.24 -12.02
N VAL A 14 34.83 -3.16 -12.56
CA VAL A 14 33.88 -4.28 -12.59
C VAL A 14 34.06 -5.02 -13.92
N THR A 15 34.70 -6.18 -13.85
CA THR A 15 34.90 -7.08 -14.99
C THR A 15 33.58 -7.78 -15.33
N MET A 16 33.06 -7.54 -16.55
CA MET A 16 32.01 -8.33 -17.17
C MET A 16 32.55 -9.72 -17.54
N LEU A 17 31.88 -10.78 -17.07
CA LEU A 17 32.00 -12.12 -17.63
C LEU A 17 30.62 -12.58 -18.10
N PHE A 18 30.41 -12.47 -19.40
CA PHE A 18 29.37 -13.17 -20.14
C PHE A 18 29.75 -14.64 -20.23
N THR A 19 28.85 -15.54 -19.82
CA THR A 19 28.92 -16.97 -20.15
C THR A 19 27.66 -17.33 -20.91
N SER A 20 27.88 -17.81 -22.13
CA SER A 20 26.87 -18.23 -23.11
C SER A 20 26.65 -19.75 -23.10
N CYS A 21 25.43 -20.13 -23.49
CA CYS A 21 25.00 -21.33 -24.22
C CYS A 21 25.03 -22.72 -23.55
N GLN A 22 23.85 -23.37 -23.51
CA GLN A 22 23.44 -24.51 -24.37
C GLN A 22 22.00 -24.93 -23.97
N THR A 23 20.96 -24.80 -24.82
CA THR A 23 20.53 -25.71 -25.91
C THR A 23 20.58 -27.19 -25.53
N THR A 24 19.42 -27.78 -25.22
CA THR A 24 19.02 -29.14 -25.65
C THR A 24 17.49 -29.22 -25.83
N ARG A 25 17.09 -30.11 -26.73
CA ARG A 25 15.83 -30.24 -27.46
C ARG A 25 14.82 -31.20 -26.78
N PRO A 26 13.58 -31.34 -27.30
CA PRO A 26 12.45 -31.94 -26.59
C PRO A 26 12.39 -33.47 -26.71
N THR A 27 11.62 -34.11 -25.83
CA THR A 27 11.25 -35.53 -25.92
C THR A 27 9.75 -35.73 -25.78
N THR A 28 9.31 -36.75 -26.50
CA THR A 28 7.98 -37.04 -27.03
C THR A 28 7.18 -37.99 -26.12
N SER A 29 5.85 -37.99 -26.34
CA SER A 29 4.93 -39.14 -26.30
C SER A 29 4.59 -39.85 -24.98
N GLY A 30 3.29 -39.89 -24.68
CA GLY A 30 2.63 -40.88 -23.83
C GLY A 30 1.11 -40.80 -23.99
N THR A 31 0.49 -41.90 -24.39
CA THR A 31 -0.84 -42.06 -25.01
C THR A 31 -1.78 -42.89 -24.11
N GLY A 32 -3.12 -42.68 -24.24
CA GLY A 32 -4.22 -43.61 -23.85
C GLY A 32 -4.68 -43.54 -22.38
N ASP A 33 -5.94 -43.72 -21.97
CA ASP A 33 -7.25 -44.07 -22.53
C ASP A 33 -8.32 -43.58 -21.52
N THR A 34 -9.45 -42.95 -21.88
CA THR A 34 -10.78 -43.47 -22.26
C THR A 34 -11.56 -44.31 -21.22
N SER A 35 -12.81 -43.87 -20.92
CA SER A 35 -13.99 -44.62 -20.37
C SER A 35 -14.06 -44.77 -18.83
N THR A 36 -15.17 -44.63 -18.06
CA THR A 36 -16.60 -44.35 -18.29
C THR A 36 -17.33 -44.22 -16.94
N THR A 37 -18.31 -43.31 -16.87
CA THR A 37 -19.59 -43.28 -16.09
C THR A 37 -19.63 -43.46 -14.56
N THR A 38 -20.24 -42.47 -13.89
CA THR A 38 -21.44 -42.51 -12.99
C THR A 38 -21.38 -41.22 -12.15
N GLY A 39 -22.16 -40.16 -12.39
CA GLY A 39 -23.60 -40.11 -12.26
C GLY A 39 -24.00 -39.55 -10.89
N ASN A 40 -24.10 -38.23 -10.73
CA ASN A 40 -25.18 -37.64 -9.93
C ASN A 40 -25.47 -36.20 -10.35
N ARG A 41 -26.70 -36.00 -10.84
CA ARG A 41 -27.31 -34.71 -11.14
C ARG A 41 -28.04 -34.23 -9.89
N THR A 42 -27.94 -32.94 -9.61
CA THR A 42 -29.08 -32.17 -9.10
C THR A 42 -29.14 -30.90 -9.93
N ASP A 43 -30.03 -30.94 -10.91
CA ASP A 43 -30.49 -29.79 -11.69
C ASP A 43 -31.25 -28.83 -10.77
N THR A 44 -31.02 -27.53 -10.97
CA THR A 44 -32.13 -26.57 -11.00
C THR A 44 -31.83 -25.57 -12.12
N SER A 45 -32.29 -25.96 -13.30
CA SER A 45 -33.04 -25.17 -14.29
C SER A 45 -33.01 -23.63 -14.10
N THR A 46 -32.41 -22.89 -15.02
CA THR A 46 -32.91 -22.49 -16.36
C THR A 46 -33.86 -21.29 -16.31
N THR A 47 -33.38 -20.15 -16.82
CA THR A 47 -34.04 -19.52 -17.98
C THR A 47 -33.00 -18.76 -18.81
N GLY A 48 -32.69 -19.30 -20.01
CA GLY A 48 -32.09 -18.55 -21.13
C GLY A 48 -33.10 -17.56 -21.71
N GLN A 49 -32.84 -16.74 -22.73
CA GLN A 49 -31.95 -16.75 -23.90
C GLN A 49 -31.66 -15.25 -24.21
N GLU A 50 -30.60 -14.82 -24.90
CA GLU A 50 -30.48 -14.95 -26.36
C GLU A 50 -29.05 -14.62 -26.83
N LYS A 51 -28.62 -15.32 -27.88
CA LYS A 51 -27.30 -15.21 -28.52
C LYS A 51 -27.28 -14.09 -29.57
N THR A 52 -26.20 -13.32 -29.65
CA THR A 52 -25.46 -13.03 -30.90
C THR A 52 -24.25 -12.12 -30.64
N GLY A 53 -23.09 -12.41 -31.25
CA GLY A 53 -22.06 -11.41 -31.56
C GLY A 53 -20.85 -11.32 -30.61
N MET A 54 -19.65 -11.43 -31.18
CA MET A 54 -18.33 -11.28 -30.54
C MET A 54 -18.13 -9.94 -29.81
N ASN A 55 -17.50 -9.96 -28.62
CA ASN A 55 -16.20 -9.31 -28.37
C ASN A 55 -15.57 -9.77 -27.04
N LYS A 56 -14.23 -9.87 -26.98
CA LYS A 56 -13.46 -10.25 -25.78
C LYS A 56 -13.28 -9.05 -24.84
N THR A 57 -14.36 -8.58 -24.25
CA THR A 57 -14.35 -7.57 -23.18
C THR A 57 -15.55 -7.88 -22.30
N THR A 58 -15.41 -7.74 -20.97
CA THR A 58 -16.47 -7.98 -19.97
C THR A 58 -16.49 -9.39 -19.38
N LYS A 59 -15.51 -9.69 -18.54
CA LYS A 59 -15.68 -10.68 -17.47
C LYS A 59 -14.94 -10.19 -16.23
N GLY A 60 -15.68 -9.57 -15.31
CA GLY A 60 -15.14 -9.09 -14.04
C GLY A 60 -16.03 -8.05 -13.40
N GLY A 61 -17.30 -8.40 -13.16
CA GLY A 61 -18.24 -7.58 -12.40
C GLY A 61 -18.62 -8.25 -11.10
N ILE A 62 -18.54 -7.46 -10.03
CA ILE A 62 -19.43 -7.44 -8.86
C ILE A 62 -19.24 -8.57 -7.82
N ILE A 63 -18.72 -8.19 -6.65
CA ILE A 63 -19.04 -8.84 -5.37
C ILE A 63 -19.47 -7.76 -4.36
N GLY A 64 -20.79 -7.67 -4.18
CA GLY A 64 -21.48 -7.55 -2.89
C GLY A 64 -21.09 -6.42 -1.92
N ALA A 65 -21.85 -5.32 -1.98
CA ALA A 65 -21.99 -4.38 -0.88
C ALA A 65 -22.78 -5.03 0.27
N GLY A 66 -22.13 -5.19 1.42
CA GLY A 66 -22.75 -5.51 2.71
C GLY A 66 -22.20 -4.52 3.74
N SER A 67 -23.09 -3.72 4.33
CA SER A 67 -22.84 -2.64 5.28
C SER A 67 -21.79 -2.99 6.34
N GLY A 68 -20.63 -2.30 6.31
CA GLY A 68 -19.68 -2.28 7.44
C GLY A 68 -18.23 -2.73 7.17
N ALA A 69 -17.85 -3.08 5.94
CA ALA A 69 -16.49 -3.54 5.62
C ALA A 69 -15.99 -3.02 4.26
N VAL A 70 -15.55 -1.76 4.15
CA VAL A 70 -14.99 -1.23 2.89
C VAL A 70 -13.70 -0.44 3.12
N VAL A 71 -12.77 -1.04 3.87
CA VAL A 71 -11.34 -0.64 3.81
C VAL A 71 -10.45 -1.81 3.39
N GLY A 72 -11.00 -3.01 3.20
CA GLY A 72 -10.21 -4.16 2.77
C GLY A 72 -11.10 -5.23 2.16
N GLY A 73 -11.26 -5.17 0.84
CA GLY A 73 -12.01 -6.17 0.08
C GLY A 73 -11.33 -6.41 -1.26
N ILE A 74 -10.66 -7.56 -1.34
CA ILE A 74 -10.17 -8.25 -2.55
C ILE A 74 -8.71 -7.94 -2.97
N ILE A 75 -7.80 -8.72 -2.36
CA ILE A 75 -6.71 -9.50 -2.98
C ILE A 75 -5.84 -8.78 -4.03
N GLY A 76 -4.60 -8.47 -3.63
CA GLY A 76 -3.51 -8.08 -4.54
C GLY A 76 -2.15 -8.65 -4.13
N ASN A 77 -1.92 -9.95 -4.31
CA ASN A 77 -0.62 -10.63 -4.13
C ASN A 77 0.44 -10.24 -5.20
N ARG A 78 0.42 -9.01 -5.73
CA ARG A 78 1.37 -8.57 -6.78
C ARG A 78 2.15 -7.29 -6.49
N MET A 79 1.94 -6.61 -5.36
CA MET A 79 2.70 -5.38 -5.07
C MET A 79 3.10 -5.28 -3.60
N GLY A 80 4.29 -5.83 -3.29
CA GLY A 80 5.03 -5.58 -2.04
C GLY A 80 4.42 -6.18 -0.77
N ASN A 81 5.26 -6.66 0.14
CA ASN A 81 4.89 -7.39 1.36
C ASN A 81 4.17 -6.55 2.46
N THR A 82 3.45 -5.50 2.11
CA THR A 82 2.66 -4.69 3.06
C THR A 82 1.17 -4.97 2.83
N ALA A 83 0.37 -5.09 3.89
CA ALA A 83 -1.11 -5.18 3.77
C ALA A 83 -1.69 -4.02 2.94
N ALA A 84 -1.00 -2.87 2.93
CA ALA A 84 -1.23 -1.74 2.04
C ALA A 84 -1.30 -2.10 0.53
N GLY A 85 -0.51 -3.08 0.06
CA GLY A 85 -0.45 -3.47 -1.35
C GLY A 85 -1.74 -4.12 -1.86
N ALA A 86 -2.49 -4.81 -0.99
CA ALA A 86 -3.79 -5.39 -1.31
C ALA A 86 -4.95 -4.37 -1.17
N ILE A 87 -4.79 -3.36 -0.30
CA ILE A 87 -5.81 -2.33 -0.02
C ILE A 87 -5.98 -1.36 -1.20
N ILE A 88 -4.93 -1.18 -2.01
CA ILE A 88 -4.89 -0.18 -3.06
C ILE A 88 -5.09 -0.77 -4.48
N GLY A 89 -5.48 -2.05 -4.56
CA GLY A 89 -5.51 -2.84 -5.80
C GLY A 89 -6.84 -2.90 -6.56
N ALA A 90 -7.91 -2.25 -6.10
CA ALA A 90 -9.17 -2.21 -6.82
C ALA A 90 -9.12 -1.13 -7.93
N ALA A 91 -8.40 -1.42 -9.01
CA ALA A 91 -8.19 -0.48 -10.11
C ALA A 91 -9.52 0.03 -10.69
N VAL A 92 -9.81 1.30 -10.49
CA VAL A 92 -10.80 2.09 -11.22
C VAL A 92 -10.23 2.31 -12.63
N GLY A 93 -10.40 1.34 -13.53
CA GLY A 93 -10.01 1.49 -14.93
C GLY A 93 -10.88 2.53 -15.68
N GLY A 94 -10.30 3.27 -16.62
CA GLY A 94 -11.04 4.19 -17.50
C GLY A 94 -10.98 5.66 -17.08
N ALA A 95 -11.89 6.50 -17.61
CA ALA A 95 -11.86 7.96 -17.41
C ALA A 95 -12.01 8.35 -15.92
N THR A 96 -12.84 7.63 -15.17
CA THR A 96 -13.01 7.77 -13.72
C THR A 96 -11.68 7.64 -12.97
N GLY A 97 -10.88 6.62 -13.30
CA GLY A 97 -9.55 6.41 -12.74
C GLY A 97 -8.58 7.53 -13.07
N ALA A 98 -8.66 8.09 -14.29
CA ALA A 98 -7.83 9.23 -14.67
C ALA A 98 -8.18 10.50 -13.87
N VAL A 99 -9.45 10.72 -13.54
CA VAL A 99 -9.88 11.89 -12.75
C VAL A 99 -9.46 11.75 -11.29
N ILE A 100 -9.72 10.59 -10.66
CA ILE A 100 -9.25 10.30 -9.30
C ILE A 100 -7.73 10.35 -9.26
N GLY A 101 -7.07 9.71 -10.22
CA GLY A 101 -5.61 9.66 -10.35
C GLY A 101 -4.99 11.06 -10.31
N ARG A 102 -5.47 12.00 -11.14
CA ARG A 102 -4.97 13.38 -11.13
C ARG A 102 -5.14 14.08 -9.78
N ARG A 103 -6.24 13.81 -9.05
CA ARG A 103 -6.46 14.39 -7.72
C ARG A 103 -5.49 13.80 -6.70
N MET A 104 -5.32 12.48 -6.71
CA MET A 104 -4.40 11.78 -5.82
C MET A 104 -2.93 12.12 -6.14
N ASP A 105 -2.58 12.36 -7.40
CA ASP A 105 -1.23 12.78 -7.80
C ASP A 105 -0.93 14.19 -7.26
N LYS A 106 -1.88 15.13 -7.39
CA LYS A 106 -1.75 16.47 -6.77
C LYS A 106 -1.63 16.39 -5.26
N GLN A 107 -2.44 15.55 -4.62
CA GLN A 107 -2.37 15.34 -3.18
C GLN A 107 -1.00 14.78 -2.76
N ALA A 108 -0.46 13.81 -3.48
CA ALA A 108 0.86 13.25 -3.23
C ALA A 108 1.97 14.30 -3.41
N GLU A 109 1.88 15.10 -4.47
CA GLU A 109 2.83 16.18 -4.73
C GLU A 109 2.83 17.24 -3.61
N GLU A 110 1.65 17.63 -3.11
CA GLU A 110 1.54 18.57 -1.98
C GLU A 110 2.08 17.99 -0.67
N LEU A 111 1.82 16.70 -0.41
CA LEU A 111 2.41 15.98 0.72
C LEU A 111 3.94 15.94 0.62
N GLN A 112 4.47 15.63 -0.56
CA GLN A 112 5.91 15.55 -0.79
C GLN A 112 6.60 16.92 -0.64
N LYS A 113 5.94 18.00 -1.06
CA LYS A 113 6.48 19.37 -0.91
C LYS A 113 6.43 19.88 0.51
N SER A 114 5.45 19.46 1.29
CA SER A 114 5.24 19.98 2.65
C SER A 114 6.05 19.21 3.70
N MET A 115 6.29 17.92 3.50
CA MET A 115 6.94 17.06 4.50
C MET A 115 8.37 16.70 4.08
N GLU A 116 9.36 17.20 4.82
CA GLU A 116 10.79 16.92 4.57
C GLU A 116 11.24 15.60 5.21
N ASN A 117 10.59 15.18 6.30
CA ASN A 117 10.97 13.99 7.08
C ASN A 117 10.09 12.76 6.78
N ALA A 118 9.39 12.76 5.65
CA ALA A 118 8.51 11.67 5.25
C ALA A 118 8.77 11.28 3.80
N ASN A 119 8.76 9.98 3.51
CA ASN A 119 8.77 9.49 2.15
C ASN A 119 7.33 9.36 1.64
N VAL A 120 7.01 10.02 0.53
CA VAL A 120 5.66 10.03 -0.07
C VAL A 120 5.72 9.32 -1.41
N GLU A 121 4.95 8.25 -1.55
CA GLU A 121 4.93 7.41 -2.76
C GLU A 121 3.50 7.18 -3.25
N ARG A 122 3.34 7.19 -4.58
CA ARG A 122 2.13 6.67 -5.22
C ARG A 122 2.24 5.15 -5.30
N VAL A 123 1.28 4.46 -4.70
CA VAL A 123 1.20 2.99 -4.72
C VAL A 123 -0.17 2.63 -5.27
N GLY A 124 -0.25 2.01 -6.45
CA GLY A 124 -1.52 1.79 -7.14
C GLY A 124 -2.33 3.09 -7.31
N GLU A 125 -3.56 3.12 -6.82
CA GLU A 125 -4.43 4.32 -6.84
C GLU A 125 -4.33 5.20 -5.59
N GLY A 126 -3.58 4.79 -4.58
CA GLY A 126 -3.45 5.42 -3.27
C GLY A 126 -2.08 6.04 -3.02
N ILE A 127 -1.95 6.72 -1.89
CA ILE A 127 -0.71 7.39 -1.48
C ILE A 127 -0.24 6.72 -0.21
N ARG A 128 1.05 6.39 -0.15
CA ARG A 128 1.73 5.94 1.06
C ARG A 128 2.66 7.03 1.53
N VAL A 129 2.49 7.43 2.78
CA VAL A 129 3.42 8.33 3.47
C VAL A 129 4.11 7.52 4.56
N ASN A 130 5.43 7.39 4.50
CA ASN A 130 6.22 6.65 5.47
C ASN A 130 7.00 7.63 6.36
N PHE A 131 6.80 7.50 7.66
CA PHE A 131 7.52 8.22 8.69
C PHE A 131 8.41 7.27 9.49
N ASP A 132 9.67 7.65 9.67
CA ASP A 132 10.58 6.94 10.57
C ASP A 132 10.10 7.09 12.03
N SER A 133 9.91 5.97 12.74
CA SER A 133 9.43 6.01 14.13
C SER A 133 10.40 6.68 15.10
N GLY A 134 11.70 6.69 14.81
CA GLY A 134 12.71 7.39 15.60
C GLY A 134 12.61 8.91 15.49
N ILE A 135 12.03 9.43 14.40
CA ILE A 135 11.68 10.86 14.27
C ILE A 135 10.36 11.13 15.00
N LEU A 136 9.40 10.20 14.89
CA LEU A 136 8.07 10.38 15.46
C LEU A 136 8.01 10.22 16.99
N PHE A 137 8.76 9.27 17.55
CA PHE A 137 8.63 8.83 18.94
C PHE A 137 9.99 8.63 19.60
N ALA A 138 10.02 8.81 20.93
CA ALA A 138 11.14 8.31 21.73
C ALA A 138 11.15 6.77 21.81
N VAL A 139 12.29 6.20 22.21
CA VAL A 139 12.46 4.75 22.42
C VAL A 139 11.39 4.23 23.40
N ASN A 140 10.73 3.12 23.04
CA ASN A 140 9.65 2.50 23.80
C ASN A 140 8.46 3.42 24.14
N SER A 141 8.34 4.56 23.48
CA SER A 141 7.24 5.51 23.67
C SER A 141 6.27 5.52 22.49
N ALA A 142 5.03 5.91 22.78
CA ALA A 142 4.02 6.30 21.80
C ALA A 142 3.73 7.82 21.85
N GLU A 143 4.48 8.58 22.65
CA GLU A 143 4.36 10.03 22.70
C GLU A 143 5.04 10.67 21.49
N LEU A 144 4.28 11.51 20.78
CA LEU A 144 4.76 12.23 19.61
C LEU A 144 5.78 13.30 19.97
N SER A 145 6.93 13.27 19.29
CA SER A 145 7.96 14.30 19.38
C SER A 145 7.45 15.66 18.86
N ALA A 146 8.13 16.75 19.20
CA ALA A 146 7.78 18.08 18.68
C ALA A 146 7.91 18.14 17.15
N THR A 147 8.90 17.46 16.57
CA THR A 147 9.08 17.34 15.13
C THR A 147 7.94 16.55 14.51
N ALA A 148 7.57 15.41 15.11
CA ALA A 148 6.43 14.59 14.71
C ALA A 148 5.14 15.41 14.62
N LYS A 149 4.88 16.22 15.64
CA LYS A 149 3.71 17.10 15.70
C LYS A 149 3.68 18.13 14.59
N LYS A 150 4.83 18.63 14.12
CA LYS A 150 4.90 19.54 12.96
C LYS A 150 4.60 18.80 11.67
N ASP A 151 5.19 17.62 11.46
CA ASP A 151 4.96 16.85 10.24
C ASP A 151 3.52 16.34 10.13
N ILE A 152 2.93 15.89 11.24
CA ILE A 152 1.52 15.48 11.28
C ILE A 152 0.59 16.70 11.11
N ALA A 153 0.99 17.90 11.55
CA ALA A 153 0.21 19.12 11.28
C ALA A 153 0.11 19.42 9.78
N LYS A 154 1.24 19.32 9.06
CA LYS A 154 1.27 19.48 7.60
C LYS A 154 0.46 18.39 6.88
N LEU A 155 0.61 17.14 7.31
CA LEU A 155 -0.21 16.03 6.83
C LEU A 155 -1.71 16.34 7.02
N ALA A 156 -2.11 16.80 8.21
CA ALA A 156 -3.50 17.11 8.53
C ALA A 156 -4.06 18.27 7.69
N GLU A 157 -3.26 19.29 7.38
CA GLU A 157 -3.65 20.36 6.45
C GLU A 157 -4.02 19.80 5.07
N THR A 158 -3.17 18.93 4.51
CA THR A 158 -3.46 18.28 3.24
C THR A 158 -4.66 17.34 3.35
N LEU A 159 -4.77 16.53 4.39
CA LEU A 159 -5.91 15.61 4.57
C LEU A 159 -7.26 16.34 4.68
N LYS A 160 -7.28 17.55 5.25
CA LYS A 160 -8.49 18.40 5.29
C LYS A 160 -8.83 18.98 3.92
N LYS A 161 -7.83 19.36 3.13
CA LYS A 161 -8.03 19.88 1.78
C LYS A 161 -8.56 18.82 0.81
N TYR A 162 -8.17 17.55 1.01
CA TYR A 162 -8.58 16.41 0.20
C TYR A 162 -9.48 15.47 1.03
N ASP A 163 -10.71 15.91 1.28
CA ASP A 163 -11.67 15.25 2.16
C ASP A 163 -12.29 13.96 1.60
N GLY A 164 -12.33 13.80 0.27
CA GLY A 164 -12.76 12.59 -0.44
C GLY A 164 -11.83 11.37 -0.30
N THR A 165 -11.09 11.24 0.80
CA THR A 165 -10.13 10.15 1.02
C THR A 165 -10.28 9.52 2.40
N ASN A 166 -10.11 8.20 2.47
CA ASN A 166 -9.96 7.47 3.73
C ASN A 166 -8.48 7.28 4.06
N ILE A 167 -8.17 7.23 5.35
CA ILE A 167 -6.82 7.20 5.89
C ILE A 167 -6.67 5.96 6.78
N ILE A 168 -5.63 5.19 6.53
CA ILE A 168 -5.22 4.04 7.35
C ILE A 168 -3.83 4.36 7.90
N ILE A 169 -3.68 4.29 9.21
CA ILE A 169 -2.44 4.59 9.91
C ILE A 169 -1.95 3.27 10.49
N GLU A 170 -0.79 2.83 10.03
CA GLU A 170 -0.21 1.54 10.35
C GLU A 170 1.08 1.73 11.15
N GLY A 171 1.10 1.23 12.38
CA GLY A 171 2.31 1.16 13.19
C GLY A 171 3.06 -0.14 12.94
N HIS A 172 4.39 -0.03 12.83
CA HIS A 172 5.29 -1.17 12.66
C HIS A 172 6.48 -1.06 13.63
N THR A 173 6.99 -2.21 14.06
CA THR A 173 8.18 -2.34 14.91
C THR A 173 9.25 -3.18 14.22
N ASP A 174 10.44 -3.23 14.82
CA ASP A 174 11.39 -4.30 14.50
C ASP A 174 11.02 -5.60 15.24
N ASN A 175 11.77 -6.66 14.95
CA ASN A 175 11.57 -8.00 15.53
C ASN A 175 12.20 -8.19 16.92
N THR A 176 12.60 -7.13 17.62
CA THR A 176 13.17 -7.22 18.97
C THR A 176 12.05 -7.28 20.01
N GLY A 177 12.12 -8.25 20.92
CA GLY A 177 11.11 -8.45 21.96
C GLY A 177 9.93 -9.33 21.52
N SER A 178 8.96 -9.52 22.42
CA SER A 178 7.78 -10.36 22.15
C SER A 178 6.81 -9.70 21.18
N ARG A 179 6.09 -10.52 20.40
CA ARG A 179 5.05 -10.04 19.48
C ARG A 179 3.96 -9.25 20.19
N GLU A 180 3.53 -9.68 21.37
CA GLU A 180 2.44 -9.05 22.14
C GLU A 180 2.80 -7.61 22.55
N LEU A 181 4.02 -7.41 23.05
CA LEU A 181 4.53 -6.07 23.38
C LEU A 181 4.61 -5.17 22.14
N ASN A 182 5.13 -5.71 21.03
CA ASN A 182 5.26 -4.98 19.77
C ASN A 182 3.90 -4.66 19.13
N GLN A 183 2.93 -5.54 19.28
CA GLN A 183 1.55 -5.32 18.85
C GLN A 183 0.95 -4.13 19.61
N GLY A 184 0.99 -4.16 20.95
CA GLY A 184 0.47 -3.04 21.75
C GLY A 184 1.25 -1.73 21.55
N LEU A 185 2.55 -1.79 21.25
CA LEU A 185 3.34 -0.58 20.95
C LEU A 185 2.97 0.02 19.58
N SER A 186 2.91 -0.81 18.54
CA SER A 186 2.56 -0.37 17.19
C SER A 186 1.15 0.21 17.12
N GLU A 187 0.17 -0.42 17.78
CA GLU A 187 -1.20 0.10 17.87
C GLU A 187 -1.26 1.47 18.56
N ARG A 188 -0.60 1.63 19.72
CA ARG A 188 -0.58 2.90 20.44
C ARG A 188 0.08 4.02 19.64
N ARG A 189 1.14 3.72 18.87
CA ARG A 189 1.80 4.69 18.00
C ARG A 189 0.88 5.14 16.87
N ALA A 190 0.25 4.19 16.17
CA ALA A 190 -0.73 4.51 15.13
C ALA A 190 -1.90 5.34 15.69
N GLN A 191 -2.42 4.96 16.86
CA GLN A 191 -3.49 5.68 17.53
C GLN A 191 -3.07 7.10 17.96
N SER A 192 -1.82 7.30 18.37
CA SER A 192 -1.31 8.61 18.77
C SER A 192 -1.25 9.57 17.59
N VAL A 193 -0.83 9.09 16.41
CA VAL A 193 -0.88 9.85 15.15
C VAL A 193 -2.33 10.20 14.79
N ALA A 194 -3.23 9.21 14.81
CA ALA A 194 -4.65 9.40 14.51
C ALA A 194 -5.32 10.42 15.45
N ASN A 195 -5.08 10.29 16.75
CA ASN A 195 -5.60 11.18 17.76
C ASN A 195 -5.12 12.61 17.55
N TYR A 196 -3.84 12.80 17.27
CA TYR A 196 -3.29 14.12 17.05
C TYR A 196 -3.80 14.75 15.75
N ALA A 197 -3.86 13.99 14.64
CA ALA A 197 -4.50 14.44 13.40
C ALA A 197 -5.97 14.85 13.61
N ARG A 198 -6.71 14.11 14.45
CA ARG A 198 -8.08 14.47 14.85
C ARG A 198 -8.14 15.80 15.59
N THR A 199 -7.22 16.06 16.53
CA THR A 199 -7.18 17.37 17.22
C THR A 199 -6.90 18.54 16.27
N LEU A 200 -6.34 18.27 15.09
CA LEU A 200 -6.07 19.24 14.03
C LEU A 200 -7.22 19.40 13.02
N GLY A 201 -8.33 18.68 13.24
CA GLY A 201 -9.56 18.78 12.46
C GLY A 201 -9.72 17.74 11.35
N VAL A 202 -8.94 16.66 11.34
CA VAL A 202 -9.21 15.52 10.45
C VAL A 202 -10.37 14.70 11.03
N GLU A 203 -11.42 14.49 10.22
CA GLU A 203 -12.61 13.70 10.59
C GLU A 203 -12.22 12.30 11.07
N ALA A 204 -12.71 11.91 12.25
CA ALA A 204 -12.41 10.60 12.83
C ALA A 204 -12.99 9.43 12.00
N SER A 205 -14.12 9.64 11.33
CA SER A 205 -14.78 8.65 10.46
C SER A 205 -13.92 8.25 9.25
N ARG A 206 -12.99 9.13 8.85
CA ARG A 206 -12.06 8.89 7.74
C ARG A 206 -10.81 8.12 8.15
N MET A 207 -10.53 7.98 9.45
CA MET A 207 -9.27 7.44 9.95
C MET A 207 -9.43 6.08 10.62
N GLN A 208 -8.54 5.15 10.29
CA GLN A 208 -8.39 3.86 10.97
C GLN A 208 -6.95 3.67 11.42
N ALA A 209 -6.73 3.38 12.70
CA ALA A 209 -5.39 3.05 13.23
C ALA A 209 -5.25 1.53 13.41
N LYS A 210 -4.11 0.98 13.00
CA LYS A 210 -3.75 -0.44 13.13
C LYS A 210 -2.30 -0.59 13.54
N GLY A 211 -1.99 -1.59 14.37
CA GLY A 211 -0.63 -2.04 14.62
C GLY A 211 -0.40 -3.40 13.98
N TYR A 212 0.81 -3.62 13.44
CA TYR A 212 1.18 -4.88 12.82
C TYR A 212 2.43 -5.52 13.45
N ALA A 213 2.90 -4.99 14.58
CA ALA A 213 4.15 -5.42 15.20
C ALA A 213 5.28 -5.48 14.14
N PHE A 214 5.97 -6.62 14.03
CA PHE A 214 7.00 -6.89 13.04
C PHE A 214 6.54 -7.82 11.91
N ASP A 215 5.23 -8.01 11.73
CA ASP A 215 4.66 -8.98 10.78
C ASP A 215 4.84 -8.54 9.31
N GLN A 216 5.16 -7.26 9.06
CA GLN A 216 5.35 -6.68 7.72
C GLN A 216 6.67 -5.90 7.61
N PRO A 217 7.82 -6.60 7.62
CA PRO A 217 9.11 -5.96 7.46
C PRO A 217 9.29 -5.45 6.03
N ILE A 218 9.85 -4.25 5.89
CA ILE A 218 10.26 -3.67 4.60
C ILE A 218 11.76 -3.79 4.36
N ALA A 219 12.52 -4.17 5.39
CA ALA A 219 13.95 -4.35 5.37
C ALA A 219 14.39 -5.53 6.24
N ASP A 220 15.65 -5.94 6.10
CA ASP A 220 16.21 -7.07 6.83
C ASP A 220 16.31 -6.79 8.34
N ASN A 221 15.57 -7.57 9.12
CA ASN A 221 15.56 -7.48 10.59
C ASN A 221 16.86 -7.97 11.25
N THR A 222 17.76 -8.63 10.52
CA THR A 222 19.04 -9.07 11.07
C THR A 222 20.04 -7.92 11.22
N THR A 223 19.91 -6.85 10.42
CA THR A 223 20.80 -5.68 10.45
C THR A 223 20.24 -4.54 11.31
N ALA A 224 21.10 -3.70 11.87
CA ALA A 224 20.64 -2.56 12.68
C ALA A 224 19.90 -1.52 11.82
N GLU A 225 20.40 -1.32 10.61
CA GLU A 225 19.86 -0.43 9.59
C GLU A 225 18.46 -0.89 9.14
N GLY A 226 18.30 -2.19 8.84
CA GLY A 226 17.00 -2.72 8.44
C GLY A 226 15.98 -2.73 9.58
N ARG A 227 16.41 -2.96 10.84
CA ARG A 227 15.53 -2.77 12.01
C ARG A 227 15.08 -1.31 12.16
N GLN A 228 15.98 -0.34 11.94
CA GLN A 228 15.61 1.08 11.95
C GLN A 228 14.55 1.38 10.88
N GLN A 229 14.72 0.88 9.66
CA GLN A 229 13.73 1.04 8.58
C GLN A 229 12.39 0.37 8.91
N ASN A 230 12.39 -0.78 9.60
CA ASN A 230 11.16 -1.47 9.99
C ASN A 230 10.38 -0.74 11.10
N ARG A 231 11.06 0.02 11.97
CA ARG A 231 10.43 0.89 12.97
C ARG A 231 9.86 2.14 12.30
N ARG A 232 8.61 2.06 11.85
CA ARG A 232 7.96 3.12 11.07
C ARG A 232 6.47 3.24 11.35
N VAL A 233 5.90 4.38 10.96
CA VAL A 233 4.46 4.54 10.80
C VAL A 233 4.16 4.84 9.35
N GLU A 234 3.28 4.05 8.75
CA GLU A 234 2.79 4.28 7.39
C GLU A 234 1.40 4.92 7.46
N VAL A 235 1.18 5.98 6.69
CA VAL A 235 -0.13 6.57 6.48
C VAL A 235 -0.53 6.29 5.04
N ILE A 236 -1.56 5.48 4.87
CA ILE A 236 -2.10 5.07 3.58
C ILE A 236 -3.36 5.88 3.33
N ILE A 237 -3.41 6.55 2.18
CA ILE A 237 -4.51 7.41 1.78
C ILE A 237 -5.12 6.83 0.51
N VAL A 238 -6.43 6.55 0.56
CA VAL A 238 -7.18 5.97 -0.57
C VAL A 238 -8.42 6.79 -0.86
N ALA A 239 -8.85 6.81 -2.12
CA ALA A 239 -10.12 7.43 -2.48
C ALA A 239 -11.27 6.77 -1.71
N ASN A 240 -12.13 7.58 -1.09
CA ASN A 240 -13.33 7.07 -0.43
C ASN A 240 -14.43 6.76 -1.47
N GLU A 241 -15.51 6.12 -1.03
CA GLU A 241 -16.61 5.72 -1.92
C GLU A 241 -17.35 6.91 -2.55
N GLU A 242 -17.39 8.06 -1.88
CA GLU A 242 -18.02 9.28 -2.40
C GLU A 242 -17.21 9.85 -3.57
N LEU A 243 -15.88 9.95 -3.43
CA LEU A 243 -14.99 10.40 -4.49
C LEU A 243 -15.04 9.46 -5.70
N LYS A 244 -15.12 8.15 -5.46
CA LYS A 244 -15.32 7.16 -6.54
C LYS A 244 -16.63 7.40 -7.28
N LYS A 245 -17.75 7.50 -6.56
CA LYS A 245 -19.07 7.77 -7.15
C LYS A 245 -19.12 9.07 -7.93
N ALA A 246 -18.56 10.15 -7.39
CA ALA A 246 -18.51 11.44 -8.08
C ALA A 246 -17.70 11.38 -9.37
N ALA A 247 -16.64 10.56 -9.40
CA ALA A 247 -15.83 10.35 -10.60
C ALA A 247 -16.58 9.49 -11.64
N GLU A 248 -17.41 8.55 -11.19
CA GLU A 248 -18.24 7.69 -12.05
C GLU A 248 -19.39 8.48 -12.68
N SER A 249 -20.01 9.39 -11.91
CA SER A 249 -21.09 10.26 -12.39
C SER A 249 -20.61 11.42 -13.28
N GLY A 250 -19.29 11.63 -13.40
CA GLY A 250 -18.71 12.73 -14.19
C GLY A 250 -18.87 14.11 -13.51
N GLU A 251 -19.23 14.15 -12.24
CA GLU A 251 -19.31 15.38 -11.44
C GLU A 251 -17.93 15.96 -11.14
N LEU A 252 -16.91 15.11 -11.14
CA LEU A 252 -15.52 15.55 -11.04
C LEU A 252 -15.01 16.01 -12.41
N LYS A 253 -14.80 17.33 -12.53
CA LYS A 253 -14.15 17.96 -13.68
C LYS A 253 -12.63 18.01 -13.51
#